data_AF-A0A2K3KH16-F1
#
_entry.id   AF-A0A2K3KH16-F1
#
_cell.length_a   1.000
_cell.length_b   1.000
_cell.length_c   1.000
_cell.angle_alpha   90.00
_cell.angle_beta   90.00
_cell.angle_gamma   90.00
#
_symmetry.space_group_name_H-M   'P 1'
#
loop_
_entity.id
_entity.type
_entity.pdbx_description
1 polymer ?
#
loop_
_entity_poly.entity_id
_entity_poly.type
_entity_poly.pdbx_seq_one_letter_code
_entity_poly.pdbx_strand_id
1 'polypeptide(L)'
;MMVDLGPFSNENFDPKKWINSACQSRHPQETLDKHLVDLEMKLQMVSEEIAASLEEQSAAALLRVPRATRDVIRLRDDAVSLRSAVSAILQKLKK
;
A
#
# COMPACT_ATOMS: atom_id res chain seq x y z
N MET A 1 -4.53 -21.43 8.07
CA MET A 1 -3.81 -20.96 6.88
C MET A 1 -4.40 -19.63 6.46
N MET A 2 -3.56 -18.62 6.25
CA MET A 2 -3.94 -17.31 5.71
C MET A 2 -4.41 -17.51 4.25
N VAL A 3 -5.49 -16.85 3.84
CA VAL A 3 -5.98 -16.95 2.45
C VAL A 3 -4.95 -16.27 1.55
N ASP A 4 -4.45 -17.01 0.55
CA ASP A 4 -3.56 -16.42 -0.46
C ASP A 4 -4.37 -15.47 -1.36
N LEU A 5 -4.04 -14.19 -1.30
CA LEU A 5 -4.71 -13.15 -2.07
C LEU A 5 -4.05 -12.91 -3.45
N GLY A 6 -2.87 -13.47 -3.71
CA GLY A 6 -2.14 -13.32 -4.96
C GLY A 6 -2.98 -13.61 -6.21
N PRO A 7 -3.85 -14.65 -6.22
CA PRO A 7 -4.72 -14.94 -7.35
C PRO A 7 -5.71 -13.80 -7.70
N PHE A 8 -6.20 -13.03 -6.73
CA PHE A 8 -7.20 -11.97 -6.96
C PHE A 8 -6.61 -10.73 -7.65
N SER A 9 -5.28 -10.57 -7.64
CA SER A 9 -4.59 -9.50 -8.36
C SER A 9 -4.29 -9.84 -9.82
N ASN A 10 -4.59 -11.07 -10.27
CA ASN A 10 -4.31 -11.51 -11.63
C ASN A 10 -5.46 -11.10 -12.57
N GLU A 11 -5.13 -10.47 -13.70
CA GLU A 11 -6.10 -10.11 -14.74
C GLU A 11 -6.84 -11.32 -15.34
N ASN A 12 -6.21 -12.50 -15.33
CA ASN A 12 -6.78 -13.77 -15.82
C ASN A 12 -7.33 -14.65 -14.69
N PHE A 13 -7.83 -14.04 -13.60
CA PHE A 13 -8.39 -14.79 -12.48
C PHE A 13 -9.59 -15.65 -12.91
N ASP A 14 -9.53 -16.96 -12.64
CA ASP A 14 -10.62 -17.91 -12.85
C ASP A 14 -11.26 -18.28 -11.50
N PRO A 15 -12.44 -17.71 -11.17
CA PRO A 15 -13.09 -17.96 -9.90
C PRO A 15 -13.47 -19.43 -9.68
N LYS A 16 -13.88 -20.14 -10.74
CA LYS A 16 -14.31 -21.54 -10.63
C LYS A 16 -13.12 -22.43 -10.33
N LYS A 17 -12.02 -22.23 -11.04
CA LYS A 17 -10.77 -22.97 -10.80
C LYS A 17 -10.22 -22.70 -9.40
N TRP A 18 -10.30 -21.46 -8.94
CA TRP A 18 -9.86 -21.09 -7.59
C TRP A 18 -10.73 -21.74 -6.51
N ILE A 19 -12.06 -21.64 -6.60
CA ILE A 19 -12.99 -22.27 -5.64
C ILE A 19 -12.78 -23.79 -5.61
N ASN A 20 -12.69 -24.43 -6.78
CA ASN A 20 -12.48 -25.88 -6.84
C ASN A 20 -11.15 -26.30 -6.19
N SER A 21 -10.09 -25.53 -6.39
CA SER A 21 -8.79 -25.77 -5.72
C SER A 21 -8.90 -25.57 -4.20
N ALA A 22 -9.62 -24.54 -3.76
CA ALA A 22 -9.86 -24.28 -2.34
C ALA A 22 -10.66 -25.41 -1.68
N CYS A 23 -11.67 -25.97 -2.37
CA CYS A 23 -12.43 -27.13 -1.91
C CYS A 23 -11.58 -28.40 -1.83
N GLN A 24 -10.62 -28.60 -2.74
CA GLN A 24 -9.69 -29.74 -2.71
C GLN A 24 -8.68 -29.65 -1.56
N SER A 25 -8.34 -28.45 -1.11
CA SER A 25 -7.43 -28.21 0.03
C SER A 25 -8.09 -28.40 1.40
N ARG A 26 -9.38 -28.75 1.44
CA ARG A 26 -10.15 -28.97 2.67
C ARG A 26 -9.61 -30.15 3.47
N HIS A 27 -9.69 -30.07 4.80
CA HIS A 27 -9.41 -31.21 5.66
C HIS A 27 -10.43 -32.36 5.44
N PRO A 28 -10.01 -33.64 5.38
CA PRO A 28 -10.91 -34.76 5.08
C PRO A 28 -12.11 -34.92 6.03
N GLN A 29 -11.98 -34.44 7.27
CA GLN A 29 -13.01 -34.52 8.32
C GLN A 29 -14.00 -33.35 8.33
N GLU A 30 -13.76 -32.30 7.54
CA GLU A 30 -14.61 -31.12 7.50
C GLU A 30 -15.71 -31.27 6.43
N THR A 31 -16.91 -30.77 6.68
CA THR A 31 -17.98 -30.78 5.66
C THR A 31 -17.75 -29.68 4.63
N LEU A 32 -18.32 -29.83 3.43
CA LEU A 32 -18.04 -28.89 2.33
C LEU A 32 -18.68 -27.55 2.66
N ASP A 33 -19.92 -27.59 3.13
CA ASP A 33 -20.68 -26.42 3.53
C ASP A 33 -19.98 -25.63 4.63
N LYS A 34 -19.46 -26.31 5.66
CA LYS A 34 -18.73 -25.63 6.75
C LYS A 34 -17.46 -24.94 6.24
N HIS A 35 -16.67 -25.64 5.43
CA HIS A 35 -15.45 -25.08 4.83
C HIS A 35 -15.75 -23.86 3.94
N LEU A 36 -16.83 -23.92 3.16
CA LEU A 36 -17.24 -22.81 2.29
C LEU A 36 -17.74 -21.59 3.08
N VAL A 37 -18.52 -21.80 4.14
CA VAL A 37 -18.95 -20.70 5.04
C VAL A 37 -17.75 -20.06 5.73
N ASP A 38 -16.82 -20.87 6.23
CA ASP A 38 -15.60 -20.37 6.87
C ASP A 38 -14.70 -19.63 5.86
N LEU A 39 -14.66 -20.07 4.60
CA LEU A 39 -13.92 -19.40 3.52
C LEU A 39 -14.57 -18.06 3.15
N GLU A 40 -15.89 -18.03 2.99
CA GLU A 40 -16.65 -16.81 2.72
C GLU A 40 -16.42 -15.77 3.82
N MET A 41 -16.58 -16.16 5.09
CA MET A 41 -16.38 -15.26 6.22
C MET A 41 -14.95 -14.70 6.26
N LYS A 42 -13.94 -15.52 5.97
CA LYS A 42 -12.54 -15.07 5.88
C LYS A 42 -12.33 -14.07 4.75
N LEU A 43 -12.86 -14.35 3.55
CA LEU A 43 -12.76 -13.46 2.41
C LEU A 43 -13.44 -12.12 2.70
N GLN A 44 -14.60 -12.14 3.36
CA GLN A 44 -15.31 -10.93 3.74
C GLN A 44 -14.49 -10.09 4.73
N MET A 45 -14.00 -10.69 5.82
CA MET A 45 -13.18 -9.97 6.80
C MET A 45 -11.94 -9.34 6.17
N VAL A 46 -11.25 -10.08 5.29
CA VAL A 46 -10.07 -9.57 4.58
C VAL A 46 -10.44 -8.43 3.63
N SER A 47 -11.57 -8.53 2.94
CA SER A 47 -12.04 -7.45 2.06
C SER A 47 -12.35 -6.17 2.86
N GLU A 48 -12.97 -6.30 4.03
CA GLU A 48 -13.26 -5.18 4.93
C GLU A 48 -11.97 -4.55 5.49
N GLU A 49 -11.00 -5.38 5.88
CA GLU A 49 -9.69 -4.93 6.35
C GLU A 49 -8.91 -4.17 5.25
N ILE A 50 -8.90 -4.69 4.01
CA ILE A 50 -8.27 -4.02 2.87
C ILE A 50 -8.94 -2.67 2.61
N ALA A 51 -10.27 -2.61 2.62
CA ALA A 51 -11.01 -1.37 2.39
C ALA A 51 -10.70 -0.32 3.47
N ALA A 52 -10.75 -0.71 4.75
CA ALA A 52 -10.45 0.18 5.87
C ALA A 52 -9.00 0.68 5.84
N SER A 53 -8.04 -0.23 5.59
CA SER A 53 -6.62 0.14 5.49
C SER A 53 -6.38 1.08 4.31
N LEU A 54 -7.00 0.82 3.15
CA LEU A 54 -6.88 1.68 1.98
C LEU A 54 -7.45 3.08 2.26
N GLU A 55 -8.60 3.18 2.91
CA GLU A 55 -9.20 4.46 3.28
C GLU A 55 -8.30 5.25 4.25
N GLU A 56 -7.80 4.60 5.30
CA GLU A 56 -6.90 5.22 6.28
C GLU A 56 -5.62 5.73 5.62
N GLN A 57 -4.95 4.88 4.83
CA GLN A 57 -3.71 5.26 4.16
C GLN A 57 -3.91 6.34 3.10
N SER A 58 -5.03 6.30 2.37
CA SER A 58 -5.38 7.33 1.39
C SER A 58 -5.63 8.68 2.07
N ALA A 59 -6.39 8.70 3.16
CA ALA A 59 -6.64 9.91 3.95
C ALA A 59 -5.33 10.48 4.54
N ALA A 60 -4.45 9.62 5.05
CA ALA A 60 -3.16 10.03 5.56
C ALA A 60 -2.26 10.60 4.44
N ALA A 61 -2.25 9.98 3.26
CA ALA A 61 -1.46 10.42 2.11
C ALA A 61 -1.88 11.81 1.61
N LEU A 62 -3.19 12.11 1.59
CA LEU A 62 -3.72 13.42 1.21
C LEU A 62 -3.14 14.57 2.03
N LEU A 63 -2.81 14.34 3.31
CA LEU A 63 -2.21 15.34 4.18
C LEU A 63 -0.68 15.29 4.18
N ARG A 64 -0.09 14.10 4.19
CA ARG A 64 1.37 13.91 4.30
C ARG A 64 2.11 14.32 3.03
N VAL A 65 1.59 13.96 1.86
CA VAL A 65 2.27 14.23 0.57
C VAL A 65 2.45 15.74 0.33
N PRO A 66 1.41 16.59 0.41
CA PRO A 66 1.58 18.03 0.19
C PRO A 66 2.49 18.70 1.22
N ARG A 67 2.48 18.23 2.48
CA ARG A 67 3.38 18.71 3.54
C ARG A 67 4.83 18.39 3.19
N ALA A 68 5.13 17.12 2.88
CA ALA A 68 6.47 16.71 2.48
C ALA A 68 6.95 17.47 1.23
N THR A 69 6.08 17.68 0.24
CA THR A 69 6.40 18.48 -0.95
C THR A 69 6.78 19.92 -0.58
N ARG A 70 6.04 20.56 0.34
CA ARG A 70 6.35 21.92 0.81
C ARG A 70 7.70 21.98 1.52
N ASP A 71 7.99 21.00 2.37
CA ASP A 71 9.24 20.95 3.11
C ASP A 71 10.45 20.78 2.17
N VAL A 72 10.32 19.93 1.15
CA VAL A 72 11.34 19.75 0.10
C VAL A 72 11.58 21.05 -0.68
N ILE A 73 10.51 21.76 -1.05
CA ILE A 73 10.61 23.05 -1.76
C ILE A 73 11.35 24.08 -0.90
N ARG A 74 10.96 24.20 0.37
CA ARG A 74 11.61 25.13 1.30
C ARG A 74 13.08 24.80 1.48
N LEU A 75 13.43 23.52 1.69
CA LEU A 75 14.80 23.07 1.85
C LEU A 75 15.65 23.40 0.62
N ARG A 76 15.10 23.22 -0.59
CA ARG A 76 15.75 23.61 -1.84
C ARG A 76 16.03 25.11 -1.87
N ASP A 77 15.07 25.95 -1.51
CA ASP A 77 15.21 27.40 -1.55
C ASP A 77 16.24 27.90 -0.54
N ASP A 78 16.27 27.31 0.66
CA ASP A 78 17.29 27.55 1.68
C ASP A 78 18.69 27.17 1.15
N ALA A 79 18.82 26.02 0.49
CA ALA A 79 20.09 25.55 -0.09
C ALA A 79 20.58 26.46 -1.24
N VAL A 80 19.68 26.92 -2.12
CA VAL A 80 20.02 27.86 -3.20
C VAL A 80 20.46 29.21 -2.64
N SER A 81 19.78 29.70 -1.61
CA SER A 81 20.12 30.94 -0.91
C SER A 81 21.51 30.85 -0.26
N LEU A 82 21.77 29.74 0.45
CA LEU A 82 23.07 29.46 1.06
C LEU A 82 24.20 29.41 0.02
N ARG A 83 23.99 28.68 -1.09
CA ARG A 83 24.96 28.60 -2.19
C ARG A 83 25.30 29.97 -2.75
N SER A 84 24.29 30.83 -2.90
CA SER A 84 24.46 32.19 -3.39
C SER A 84 25.25 33.06 -2.41
N ALA A 85 24.95 32.97 -1.11
CA ALA A 85 25.67 33.68 -0.06
C ALA A 85 27.15 33.27 0.01
N VAL A 86 27.43 31.96 -0.01
CA VAL A 86 28.81 31.43 -0.03
C VAL A 86 29.56 31.89 -1.27
N SER A 87 28.93 31.84 -2.45
CA SER A 87 29.54 32.31 -3.70
C SER A 87 29.91 33.80 -3.63
N ALA A 88 29.03 34.63 -3.05
CA ALA A 88 29.29 36.05 -2.86
C ALA A 88 30.46 36.31 -1.89
N ILE A 89 30.56 35.55 -0.80
CA ILE A 89 31.69 35.63 0.14
C ILE A 89 33.00 35.27 -0.57
N LEU A 90 33.01 34.15 -1.31
CA LEU A 90 34.19 33.71 -2.06
C LEU A 90 34.65 34.75 -3.09
N GLN A 91 33.72 35.44 -3.76
CA GLN A 91 34.05 36.52 -4.70
C GLN A 91 34.66 37.72 -3.98
N LYS A 92 34.17 38.08 -2.79
CA LYS A 92 34.75 39.17 -1.97
C LYS A 92 36.16 38.84 -1.49
N LEU A 93 36.46 37.58 -1.18
CA LEU A 93 37.80 37.14 -0.75
C LEU A 93 38.83 37.08 -1.88
N LYS A 94 38.39 37.05 -3.14
CA LYS A 94 39.26 37.06 -4.33
C LYS A 94 39.65 38.47 -4.79
N LYS A 95 38.98 39.51 -4.30
CA LYS A 95 39.32 40.91 -4.51
C LYS A 95 40.22 41.40 -3.39
#